data_AF-A0A645GKC9-F1
#
_entry.id   AF-A0A645GKC9-F1
#
_cell.length_a   1.000
_cell.length_b   1.000
_cell.length_c   1.000
_cell.angle_alpha   90.00
_cell.angle_beta   90.00
_cell.angle_gamma   90.00
#
_symmetry.space_group_name_H-M   'P 1'
#
loop_
_entity.id
_entity.type
_entity.pdbx_description
1 polymer ?
#
loop_
_entity_poly.entity_id
_entity_poly.type
_entity_poly.pdbx_seq_one_letter_code
_entity_poly.pdbx_strand_id
1 'polypeptide(L)'
;MAAAIAGMGGGTILEILAGSPAVVASLSYLLLQPMTQAGQVRVYLQEQGWQIVKEAILEERGILYQIILAQPGVMKPLSSLEAQYGPLLLAENPPLLAVAVQQRLEGLRRVLGQLSKSDSPLSHEKKLRCQEQIKEGEALLQCLIPAEKSVNESMNTPRLI
;
A
#
# COMPACT_ATOMS: atom_id res chain seq x y z
N MET A 1 -6.42 6.41 25.16
CA MET A 1 -6.39 4.93 25.02
C MET A 1 -5.94 4.60 23.60
N ALA A 2 -5.25 3.48 23.35
CA ALA A 2 -4.83 3.11 22.00
C ALA A 2 -5.17 1.65 21.73
N ALA A 3 -5.42 1.31 20.47
CA ALA A 3 -5.58 -0.08 20.02
C ALA A 3 -4.63 -0.38 18.86
N ALA A 4 -4.17 -1.63 18.81
CA ALA A 4 -3.36 -2.14 17.73
C ALA A 4 -4.07 -3.33 17.08
N ILE A 5 -4.15 -3.33 15.75
CA ILE A 5 -4.75 -4.38 14.95
C ILE A 5 -3.75 -4.75 13.84
N ALA A 6 -3.14 -5.93 13.93
CA ALA A 6 -2.06 -6.35 13.05
C ALA A 6 -2.25 -7.80 12.56
N GLY A 7 -1.62 -8.15 11.45
CA GLY A 7 -1.62 -9.52 10.92
C GLY A 7 -2.94 -9.96 10.27
N MET A 8 -3.89 -9.05 10.05
CA MET A 8 -5.20 -9.35 9.46
C MET A 8 -5.38 -8.71 8.08
N GLY A 9 -6.23 -9.30 7.25
CA GLY A 9 -6.62 -8.71 5.96
C GLY A 9 -7.38 -7.41 6.17
N GLY A 10 -7.24 -6.46 5.24
CA GLY A 10 -7.85 -5.13 5.37
C GLY A 10 -9.35 -5.18 5.62
N GLY A 11 -10.10 -6.02 4.89
CA GLY A 11 -11.54 -6.21 5.11
C GLY A 11 -11.89 -6.63 6.54
N THR A 12 -11.16 -7.59 7.11
CA THR A 12 -11.35 -8.03 8.51
C THR A 12 -11.06 -6.92 9.51
N ILE A 13 -10.03 -6.10 9.25
CA ILE A 13 -9.75 -4.92 10.08
C ILE A 13 -10.96 -3.96 10.05
N LEU A 14 -11.50 -3.69 8.86
CA LEU A 14 -12.66 -2.82 8.71
C LEU A 14 -13.90 -3.36 9.43
N GLU A 15 -14.16 -4.65 9.34
CA GLU A 15 -15.26 -5.32 10.05
C GLU A 15 -15.13 -5.17 11.57
N ILE A 16 -13.91 -5.34 12.10
CA ILE A 16 -13.64 -5.16 13.54
C ILE A 16 -13.89 -3.72 13.99
N LEU A 17 -13.39 -2.74 13.22
CA LEU A 17 -13.58 -1.33 13.54
C LEU A 17 -15.07 -0.95 13.47
N ALA A 18 -15.77 -1.38 12.43
CA ALA A 18 -17.20 -1.12 12.24
C ALA A 18 -18.08 -1.84 13.27
N GLY A 19 -17.65 -3.00 13.77
CA GLY A 19 -18.38 -3.78 14.77
C GLY A 19 -18.31 -3.22 16.20
N SER A 20 -17.47 -2.21 16.46
CA SER A 20 -17.30 -1.62 17.80
C SER A 20 -17.12 -0.10 17.78
N PRO A 21 -18.09 0.66 17.23
CA PRO A 21 -17.93 2.09 16.98
C PRO A 21 -17.74 2.90 18.27
N ALA A 22 -18.39 2.53 19.37
CA ALA A 22 -18.23 3.21 20.67
C ALA A 22 -16.81 3.06 21.23
N VAL A 23 -16.20 1.87 21.05
CA VAL A 23 -14.80 1.65 21.45
C VAL A 23 -13.90 2.49 20.57
N VAL A 24 -14.07 2.40 19.24
CA VAL A 24 -13.25 3.16 18.27
C VAL A 24 -13.29 4.66 18.55
N ALA A 25 -14.48 5.22 18.80
CA ALA A 25 -14.64 6.65 19.11
C ALA A 25 -13.94 7.08 20.42
N SER A 26 -13.67 6.15 21.34
CA SER A 26 -12.96 6.44 22.59
C SER A 26 -11.43 6.38 22.45
N LEU A 27 -10.92 5.90 21.32
CA LEU A 27 -9.49 5.72 21.10
C LEU A 27 -8.82 7.04 20.70
N SER A 28 -7.61 7.25 21.22
CA SER A 28 -6.73 8.35 20.86
C SER A 28 -5.82 7.98 19.69
N TYR A 29 -5.51 6.68 19.54
CA TYR A 29 -4.67 6.15 18.47
C TYR A 29 -5.14 4.78 17.99
N LEU A 30 -5.02 4.57 16.68
CA LEU A 30 -5.15 3.29 16.00
C LEU A 30 -3.83 2.96 15.30
N LEU A 31 -3.21 1.85 15.69
CA LEU A 31 -2.09 1.27 14.97
C LEU A 31 -2.59 0.08 14.16
N LEU A 32 -2.59 0.21 12.84
CA LEU A 32 -3.11 -0.79 11.92
C LEU A 32 -1.98 -1.36 11.06
N GLN A 33 -1.91 -2.67 10.96
CA GLN A 33 -1.02 -3.37 10.04
C GLN A 33 -1.88 -4.34 9.19
N PRO A 34 -2.47 -3.85 8.08
CA PRO A 34 -3.20 -4.68 7.14
C PRO A 34 -2.24 -5.55 6.31
N MET A 35 -2.52 -6.85 6.23
CA MET A 35 -1.81 -7.81 5.36
C MET A 35 -2.22 -7.67 3.88
N THR A 36 -3.42 -7.16 3.62
CA THR A 36 -3.97 -6.92 2.28
C THR A 36 -4.85 -5.68 2.31
N GLN A 37 -5.12 -5.09 1.15
CA GLN A 37 -6.10 -4.00 1.00
C GLN A 37 -5.83 -2.78 1.90
N ALA A 38 -4.56 -2.44 2.15
CA ALA A 38 -4.16 -1.27 2.94
C ALA A 38 -4.84 0.03 2.48
N GLY A 39 -5.07 0.18 1.17
CA GLY A 39 -5.76 1.36 0.66
C GLY A 39 -7.23 1.47 1.05
N GLN A 40 -7.95 0.36 1.23
CA GLN A 40 -9.31 0.43 1.78
C GLN A 40 -9.29 0.85 3.25
N VAL A 41 -8.28 0.42 4.00
CA VAL A 41 -8.09 0.87 5.39
C VAL A 41 -7.85 2.39 5.44
N ARG A 42 -7.02 2.94 4.55
CA ARG A 42 -6.80 4.40 4.49
C ARG A 42 -8.06 5.17 4.12
N VAL A 43 -8.81 4.71 3.12
CA VAL A 43 -10.08 5.32 2.71
C VAL A 43 -11.08 5.31 3.87
N TYR A 44 -11.23 4.17 4.56
CA TYR A 44 -12.09 4.07 5.72
C TYR A 44 -11.68 5.05 6.83
N LEU A 45 -10.39 5.14 7.16
CA LEU A 45 -9.90 6.09 8.16
C LEU A 45 -10.32 7.53 7.79
N GLN A 46 -10.11 7.94 6.54
CA GLN A 46 -10.54 9.26 6.06
C GLN A 46 -12.05 9.46 6.22
N GLU A 47 -12.86 8.49 5.81
CA GLU A 47 -14.33 8.56 5.88
C GLU A 47 -14.85 8.62 7.32
N GLN A 48 -14.14 7.99 8.25
CA GLN A 48 -14.52 7.93 9.67
C GLN A 48 -13.93 9.06 10.53
N GLY A 49 -13.34 10.09 9.91
CA GLY A 49 -12.78 11.22 10.66
C GLY A 49 -11.53 10.87 11.46
N TRP A 50 -10.70 9.97 10.91
CA TRP A 50 -9.36 9.70 11.38
C TRP A 50 -8.33 10.34 10.45
N GLN A 51 -7.22 10.78 11.03
CA GLN A 51 -6.07 11.32 10.32
C GLN A 51 -4.90 10.35 10.45
N ILE A 52 -4.27 10.02 9.33
CA ILE A 52 -3.00 9.28 9.31
C ILE A 52 -1.89 10.23 9.75
N VAL A 53 -1.17 9.87 10.81
CA VAL A 53 -0.11 10.70 11.42
C VAL A 53 1.28 10.09 11.29
N LYS A 54 1.37 8.79 11.04
CA LYS A 54 2.62 8.12 10.70
C LYS A 54 2.34 6.89 9.86
N GLU A 55 3.22 6.61 8.92
CA GLU A 55 3.26 5.34 8.23
C GLU A 55 4.66 4.75 8.30
N ALA A 56 4.76 3.43 8.17
CA ALA A 56 6.03 2.76 8.01
C ALA A 56 5.86 1.59 7.05
N ILE A 57 6.93 1.25 6.34
CA ILE A 57 7.02 0.06 5.53
C ILE A 57 8.27 -0.72 5.93
N LEU A 58 8.14 -2.03 6.10
CA LEU A 58 9.24 -2.93 6.40
C LEU A 58 9.10 -4.23 5.60
N GLU A 59 10.20 -4.95 5.46
CA GLU A 59 10.25 -6.26 4.82
C GLU A 59 10.70 -7.31 5.84
N GLU A 60 9.97 -8.41 5.93
CA GLU A 60 10.40 -9.59 6.67
C GLU A 60 10.13 -10.85 5.84
N ARG A 61 11.18 -11.65 5.60
CA ARG A 61 11.11 -12.90 4.83
C ARG A 61 10.44 -12.75 3.45
N GLY A 62 10.72 -11.63 2.77
CA GLY A 62 10.13 -11.32 1.45
C GLY A 62 8.71 -10.77 1.48
N ILE A 63 8.13 -10.58 2.67
CA ILE A 63 6.79 -10.01 2.84
C ILE A 63 6.93 -8.54 3.24
N LEU A 64 6.25 -7.66 2.50
CA LEU A 64 6.18 -6.23 2.83
C LEU A 64 5.00 -5.94 3.76
N TYR A 65 5.30 -5.31 4.89
CA TYR A 65 4.32 -4.89 5.87
C TYR A 65 4.20 -3.37 5.85
N GLN A 66 2.97 -2.88 5.67
CA GLN A 66 2.62 -1.47 5.83
C GLN A 66 1.99 -1.28 7.20
N ILE A 67 2.48 -0.30 7.95
CA ILE A 67 1.96 0.11 9.26
C ILE A 67 1.38 1.51 9.11
N ILE A 68 0.17 1.69 9.62
CA ILE A 68 -0.58 2.94 9.59
C ILE A 68 -0.90 3.32 11.03
N LEU A 69 -0.40 4.47 11.48
CA LEU A 69 -0.80 5.08 12.74
C LEU A 69 -1.76 6.22 12.45
N ALA A 70 -2.95 6.16 13.05
CA ALA A 70 -3.97 7.17 12.92
C ALA A 70 -4.44 7.69 14.28
N GLN A 71 -4.94 8.92 14.30
CA GLN A 71 -5.58 9.56 15.45
C GLN A 71 -6.89 10.23 15.01
N PRO A 72 -7.82 10.56 15.93
CA PRO A 72 -9.01 11.32 15.58
C PRO A 72 -8.64 12.67 14.94
N GLY A 73 -9.24 12.97 13.79
CA GLY A 73 -8.93 14.18 13.03
C GLY A 73 -9.33 14.06 11.57
N VAL A 74 -9.57 15.19 10.92
CA VAL A 74 -9.88 15.21 9.49
C VAL A 74 -8.57 15.30 8.70
N MET A 75 -8.43 14.47 7.66
CA MET A 75 -7.36 14.58 6.68
C MET A 75 -7.89 15.08 5.33
N LYS A 76 -7.00 15.55 4.47
CA LYS A 76 -7.35 15.91 3.09
C LYS A 76 -7.83 14.67 2.34
N PRO A 77 -8.73 14.81 1.35
CA PRO A 77 -9.12 13.71 0.48
C PRO A 77 -7.88 13.07 -0.16
N LEU A 78 -7.76 11.76 -0.02
CA LEU A 78 -6.69 10.96 -0.57
C LEU A 78 -6.89 10.81 -2.08
N SER A 79 -5.84 11.06 -2.84
CA SER A 79 -5.75 10.62 -4.24
C SER A 79 -5.71 9.09 -4.35
N SER A 80 -5.94 8.56 -5.54
CA SER A 80 -5.83 7.12 -5.82
C SER A 80 -4.48 6.53 -5.38
N LEU A 81 -3.38 7.27 -5.60
CA LEU A 81 -2.04 6.86 -5.20
C LEU A 81 -1.85 6.93 -3.68
N GLU A 82 -2.29 8.00 -3.02
CA GLU A 82 -2.18 8.14 -1.56
C GLU A 82 -3.01 7.07 -0.84
N ALA A 83 -4.20 6.75 -1.34
CA ALA A 83 -4.96 5.63 -0.85
C ALA A 83 -4.17 4.31 -1.05
N GLN A 84 -3.67 4.05 -2.26
CA GLN A 84 -3.02 2.77 -2.57
C GLN A 84 -1.69 2.56 -1.83
N TYR A 85 -0.86 3.59 -1.70
CA TYR A 85 0.52 3.48 -1.25
C TYR A 85 0.83 4.23 0.05
N GLY A 86 -0.05 5.12 0.49
CA GLY A 86 0.09 5.88 1.74
C GLY A 86 0.56 7.30 1.50
N PRO A 87 -0.18 8.33 1.99
CA PRO A 87 0.23 9.72 1.79
C PRO A 87 1.57 10.05 2.43
N LEU A 88 1.87 9.48 3.61
CA LEU A 88 3.13 9.73 4.30
C LEU A 88 4.24 8.88 3.71
N LEU A 89 3.96 7.65 3.28
CA LEU A 89 4.95 6.84 2.56
C LEU A 89 5.36 7.48 1.23
N LEU A 90 4.41 8.04 0.48
CA LEU A 90 4.70 8.77 -0.76
C LEU A 90 5.52 10.03 -0.50
N ALA A 91 5.21 10.77 0.57
CA ALA A 91 5.95 11.98 0.94
C ALA A 91 7.37 11.66 1.43
N GLU A 92 7.55 10.59 2.20
CA GLU A 92 8.84 10.16 2.75
C GLU A 92 9.71 9.44 1.71
N ASN A 93 9.10 8.79 0.72
CA ASN A 93 9.74 7.96 -0.30
C ASN A 93 10.80 6.99 0.27
N PRO A 94 10.43 6.08 1.19
CA PRO A 94 11.38 5.11 1.71
C PRO A 94 11.78 4.10 0.61
N PRO A 95 13.01 3.55 0.62
CA PRO A 95 13.49 2.65 -0.44
C PRO A 95 12.57 1.45 -0.73
N LEU A 96 11.91 0.91 0.32
CA LEU A 96 10.99 -0.22 0.20
C LEU A 96 9.67 0.14 -0.51
N LEU A 97 9.34 1.42 -0.65
CA LEU A 97 8.15 1.84 -1.39
C LEU A 97 8.24 1.46 -2.87
N ALA A 98 9.41 1.65 -3.50
CA ALA A 98 9.61 1.23 -4.89
C ALA A 98 9.40 -0.28 -5.06
N VAL A 99 9.86 -1.08 -4.09
CA VAL A 99 9.65 -2.54 -4.05
C VAL A 99 8.16 -2.86 -3.92
N ALA A 100 7.42 -2.15 -3.06
CA ALA A 100 5.97 -2.33 -2.91
C ALA A 100 5.20 -2.03 -4.20
N VAL A 101 5.57 -0.96 -4.89
CA VAL A 101 4.98 -0.58 -6.19
C VAL A 101 5.28 -1.65 -7.24
N GLN A 102 6.52 -2.14 -7.32
CA GLN A 102 6.91 -3.22 -8.24
C GLN A 102 6.12 -4.51 -7.98
N GLN A 103 6.05 -4.98 -6.74
CA GLN A 103 5.29 -6.18 -6.38
C GLN A 103 3.79 -6.03 -6.74
N ARG A 104 3.23 -4.84 -6.54
CA ARG A 104 1.84 -4.54 -6.91
C ARG A 104 1.64 -4.59 -8.44
N LEU A 105 2.55 -3.99 -9.21
CA LEU A 105 2.52 -3.99 -10.67
C LEU A 105 2.61 -5.42 -11.22
N GLU A 106 3.49 -6.26 -10.68
CA GLU A 106 3.58 -7.66 -11.05
C GLU A 106 2.26 -8.40 -10.80
N GLY A 107 1.64 -8.19 -9.63
CA GLY A 107 0.35 -8.74 -9.30
C GLY A 107 -0.73 -8.31 -10.30
N LEU A 108 -0.77 -7.03 -10.66
CA LEU A 108 -1.71 -6.49 -11.65
C LEU A 108 -1.51 -7.09 -13.03
N ARG A 109 -0.26 -7.22 -13.50
CA ARG A 109 0.06 -7.84 -14.79
C ARG A 109 -0.34 -9.31 -14.83
N ARG A 110 -0.17 -10.05 -13.73
CA ARG A 110 -0.65 -11.44 -13.62
C ARG A 110 -2.18 -11.51 -13.72
N VAL A 111 -2.90 -10.64 -13.01
CA VAL A 111 -4.37 -10.56 -13.08
C VAL A 111 -4.82 -10.20 -14.50
N LEU A 112 -4.18 -9.22 -15.14
CA LEU A 112 -4.50 -8.81 -16.51
C LEU A 112 -4.30 -9.97 -17.51
N GLY A 113 -3.21 -10.73 -17.39
CA GLY A 113 -2.94 -11.91 -18.22
C GLY A 113 -3.89 -13.10 -17.95
N GLN A 114 -4.55 -13.15 -16.79
CA GLN A 114 -5.63 -14.10 -16.54
C GLN A 114 -6.96 -13.61 -17.14
N LEU A 115 -7.26 -12.32 -16.97
CA LEU A 115 -8.47 -11.71 -17.51
C LEU A 115 -8.50 -11.74 -19.04
N SER A 116 -7.36 -11.68 -19.72
CA SER A 116 -7.28 -11.78 -21.19
C SER A 116 -7.80 -13.11 -21.75
N LYS A 117 -7.96 -14.13 -20.92
CA LYS A 117 -8.52 -15.45 -21.29
C LYS A 117 -10.05 -15.51 -21.21
N SER A 118 -10.71 -14.42 -20.80
CA SER A 118 -12.16 -14.32 -20.62
C SER A 118 -12.69 -13.04 -21.30
N ASP A 119 -13.82 -13.16 -22.01
CA ASP A 119 -14.46 -12.06 -22.76
C ASP A 119 -15.82 -11.63 -22.19
N SER A 120 -16.07 -11.87 -20.91
CA SER A 120 -17.27 -11.32 -20.27
C SER A 120 -17.19 -9.80 -20.10
N PRO A 121 -18.31 -9.07 -20.12
CA PRO A 121 -18.34 -7.62 -19.87
C PRO A 121 -17.67 -7.22 -18.55
N LEU A 122 -17.87 -8.02 -17.49
CA LEU A 122 -17.19 -7.86 -16.20
C LEU A 122 -15.67 -8.02 -16.31
N SER A 123 -15.20 -8.85 -17.24
CA SER A 123 -13.75 -8.99 -17.51
C SER A 123 -13.22 -7.74 -18.21
N HIS A 124 -14.01 -7.09 -19.07
CA HIS A 124 -13.60 -5.86 -19.76
C HIS A 124 -13.39 -4.70 -18.79
N GLU A 125 -14.33 -4.43 -17.90
CA GLU A 125 -14.21 -3.37 -16.89
C GLU A 125 -13.00 -3.60 -15.97
N LYS A 126 -12.82 -4.84 -15.49
CA LYS A 126 -11.66 -5.20 -14.66
C LYS A 126 -10.33 -5.06 -15.41
N LYS A 127 -10.29 -5.35 -16.72
CA LYS A 127 -9.10 -5.14 -17.56
C LYS A 127 -8.74 -3.66 -17.60
N LEU A 128 -9.69 -2.79 -17.92
CA LEU A 128 -9.47 -1.34 -17.98
C LEU A 128 -8.95 -0.79 -16.67
N ARG A 129 -9.58 -1.17 -15.55
CA ARG A 129 -9.14 -0.76 -14.21
C ARG A 129 -7.71 -1.23 -13.89
N CYS A 130 -7.38 -2.48 -14.24
CA CYS A 130 -6.01 -2.98 -14.03
C CYS A 130 -5.00 -2.22 -14.89
N GLN A 131 -5.33 -1.89 -16.14
CA GLN A 131 -4.45 -1.13 -17.03
C GLN A 131 -4.20 0.28 -16.52
N GLU A 132 -5.23 0.96 -16.01
CA GLU A 132 -5.09 2.27 -15.39
C GLU A 132 -4.19 2.22 -14.15
N GLN A 133 -4.41 1.26 -13.25
CA GLN A 133 -3.56 1.06 -12.07
C GLN A 133 -2.10 0.72 -12.44
N ILE A 134 -1.89 -0.03 -13.53
CA ILE A 134 -0.54 -0.29 -14.05
C ILE A 134 0.10 1.01 -14.53
N LYS A 135 -0.61 1.81 -15.32
CA LYS A 135 -0.11 3.09 -15.84
C LYS A 135 0.26 4.06 -14.71
N GLU A 136 -0.62 4.21 -13.72
CA GLU A 136 -0.36 5.05 -12.55
C GLU A 136 0.84 4.54 -11.74
N GLY A 137 0.94 3.23 -11.53
CA GLY A 137 2.05 2.62 -10.79
C GLY A 137 3.38 2.73 -11.53
N GLU A 138 3.40 2.61 -12.85
CA GLU A 138 4.61 2.79 -13.68
C GLU A 138 5.10 4.24 -13.65
N ALA A 139 4.19 5.21 -13.76
CA ALA A 139 4.52 6.63 -13.63
C ALA A 139 5.08 6.94 -12.23
N LEU A 140 4.46 6.40 -11.18
CA LEU A 140 4.96 6.54 -9.82
C LEU A 140 6.36 5.93 -9.69
N LEU A 141 6.59 4.72 -10.20
CA LEU A 141 7.88 4.04 -10.10
C LEU A 141 9.01 4.82 -10.77
N GLN A 142 8.74 5.47 -11.91
CA GLN A 142 9.71 6.36 -12.58
C GLN A 142 10.09 7.56 -11.70
N CYS A 143 9.18 8.07 -10.88
CA CYS A 143 9.47 9.15 -9.93
C CYS A 143 10.19 8.66 -8.66
N LEU A 144 9.96 7.41 -8.25
CA LEU A 144 10.54 6.86 -7.01
C LEU A 144 11.98 6.36 -7.20
N ILE A 145 12.35 5.92 -8.40
CA ILE A 145 13.71 5.46 -8.71
C ILE A 145 14.53 6.67 -9.19
N PRO A 146 15.58 7.10 -8.47
CA PRO A 146 16.51 8.10 -8.99
C PRO A 146 17.17 7.57 -10.27
N ALA A 147 17.44 8.45 -11.24
CA ALA A 147 17.99 8.12 -12.55
C ALA A 147 19.39 7.45 -12.56
N GLU A 148 19.95 7.06 -11.41
CA GLU A 148 21.24 6.37 -11.31
C GLU A 148 21.22 5.23 -10.28
N LYS A 149 20.84 4.04 -10.75
CA LYS A 149 21.41 2.74 -10.32
C LYS A 149 21.59 1.81 -11.54
N SER A 150 22.04 2.37 -12.66
CA SER A 150 22.86 1.61 -13.61
C SER A 150 24.33 1.88 -13.24
N VAL A 151 25.15 0.84 -13.22
CA VAL A 151 26.58 0.86 -12.81
C VAL A 151 26.81 0.80 -11.30
N ASN A 152 26.84 -0.41 -10.71
CA ASN A 152 28.10 -1.03 -10.23
C ASN A 152 27.81 -2.30 -9.39
N GLU A 153 27.45 -3.40 -10.05
CA GLU A 153 27.73 -4.76 -9.55
C GLU A 153 28.64 -5.45 -10.57
N SER A 154 29.84 -4.91 -10.74
CA SER A 154 30.97 -5.67 -11.25
C SER A 154 32.19 -5.25 -10.45
N MET A 155 32.94 -6.24 -9.95
CA MET A 155 34.17 -6.12 -9.16
C MET A 155 33.98 -6.02 -7.65
N ASN A 156 33.80 -7.19 -7.01
CA ASN A 156 34.76 -7.59 -5.98
C ASN A 156 34.79 -9.12 -5.81
N THR A 157 35.59 -9.80 -6.64
CA THR A 157 36.20 -11.07 -6.23
C THR A 157 37.55 -10.70 -5.60
N PRO A 158 37.78 -10.95 -4.31
CA PRO A 158 39.15 -11.02 -3.82
C PRO A 158 39.72 -12.36 -4.27
N ARG A 159 40.50 -12.35 -5.36
CA ARG A 159 41.64 -13.26 -5.47
C ARG A 159 42.66 -12.77 -4.46
N LEU A 160 43.10 -13.63 -3.54
CA LEU A 160 44.49 -13.70 -3.08
C LEU A 160 44.72 -14.93 -2.20
N ILE A 161 45.63 -15.76 -2.71
CA ILE A 161 46.53 -16.75 -2.09
C ILE A 161 45.92 -18.04 -1.56
#